data_AF-A0A2R6Y0L6-F1
#
_entry.id   AF-A0A2R6Y0L6-F1
#
_cell.length_a   1.000
_cell.length_b   1.000
_cell.length_c   1.000
_cell.angle_alpha   90.00
_cell.angle_beta   90.00
_cell.angle_gamma   90.00
#
_symmetry.space_group_name_H-M   'P 1'
#
loop_
_entity.id
_entity.type
_entity.pdbx_description
1 polymer ?
#
loop_
_entity_poly.entity_id
_entity_poly.type
_entity_poly.pdbx_seq_one_letter_code
_entity_poly.pdbx_strand_id
1 'polypeptide(L)'
;MAMPSLFVAHGSPMLAVEDDAYTAFLQNLGQELVARFHPRAIVLFTAHWTTRRPTISAVDGTYAMIYDFYGFPEALYHIVYPARGLPSLAETVLTRFRAAGFEAATDDQRGLDHGSWVVLRRMFPSAEIPVVQASVVPWFSPEQLYRMGKALRPLRDEGVLLIGSGGTVHNLMSLRWESGDAAEGWAVAFDDWLLARTAARDHADLFDYRKTAPHAMQAVPTPEHLAPYWIAFGAGDASEEEEESRISRFAPSGGTVHALPETVKRSTERAAADALGGTRQGNQVLFRAYQYGSLSLMTLTFGDAASDGMAAMG
;
A
#
# COMPACT_ATOMS: atom_id res chain seq x y z
N MET A 1 17.96 0.06 5.19
CA MET A 1 17.02 0.49 4.12
C MET A 1 15.67 0.72 4.76
N ALA A 2 14.95 1.77 4.38
CA ALA A 2 13.61 2.03 4.92
C ALA A 2 12.62 0.97 4.45
N MET A 3 11.65 0.61 5.30
CA MET A 3 10.53 -0.26 4.91
C MET A 3 9.78 0.32 3.71
N PRO A 4 9.22 -0.50 2.82
CA PRO A 4 8.28 -0.02 1.82
C PRO A 4 6.95 0.42 2.47
N SER A 5 6.15 1.17 1.71
CA SER A 5 4.72 1.36 2.00
C SER A 5 3.92 0.82 0.83
N LEU A 6 2.87 0.07 1.14
CA LEU A 6 2.12 -0.73 0.19
C LEU A 6 0.66 -0.31 0.17
N PHE A 7 0.07 -0.28 -1.01
CA PHE A 7 -1.38 -0.37 -1.16
C PHE A 7 -1.70 -1.75 -1.76
N VAL A 8 -2.66 -2.44 -1.16
CA VAL A 8 -3.08 -3.80 -1.56
C VAL A 8 -4.59 -3.81 -1.73
N ALA A 9 -5.08 -4.33 -2.86
CA ALA A 9 -6.51 -4.55 -3.00
C ALA A 9 -6.89 -5.85 -2.28
N HIS A 10 -7.74 -5.78 -1.25
CA HIS A 10 -8.16 -6.99 -0.53
C HIS A 10 -9.24 -7.78 -1.26
N GLY A 11 -10.07 -7.08 -2.04
CA GLY A 11 -11.23 -7.61 -2.76
C GLY A 11 -12.12 -8.59 -1.97
N SER A 12 -12.57 -9.67 -2.59
CA SER A 12 -13.51 -10.64 -2.02
C SER A 12 -12.89 -11.46 -0.89
N PRO A 13 -13.66 -11.81 0.16
CA PRO A 13 -13.27 -12.80 1.16
C PRO A 13 -12.77 -14.14 0.60
N MET A 14 -13.21 -14.52 -0.62
CA MET A 14 -12.71 -15.73 -1.30
C MET A 14 -11.20 -15.72 -1.53
N LEU A 15 -10.55 -14.54 -1.57
CA LEU A 15 -9.10 -14.40 -1.64
C LEU A 15 -8.40 -15.20 -0.51
N ALA A 16 -9.07 -15.47 0.62
CA ALA A 16 -8.51 -16.30 1.68
C ALA A 16 -8.36 -17.79 1.31
N VAL A 17 -9.09 -18.30 0.32
CA VAL A 17 -9.09 -19.73 -0.06
C VAL A 17 -8.83 -20.00 -1.55
N GLU A 18 -8.96 -18.99 -2.41
CA GLU A 18 -8.66 -19.11 -3.84
C GLU A 18 -7.16 -19.31 -4.10
N ASP A 19 -6.79 -20.09 -5.11
CA ASP A 19 -5.39 -20.21 -5.54
C ASP A 19 -5.29 -19.80 -7.01
N ASP A 20 -4.82 -18.58 -7.21
CA ASP A 20 -4.78 -17.86 -8.47
C ASP A 20 -3.50 -17.01 -8.59
N ALA A 21 -3.35 -16.28 -9.70
CA ALA A 21 -2.16 -15.46 -9.93
C ALA A 21 -1.97 -14.37 -8.87
N TYR A 22 -3.05 -13.77 -8.34
CA TYR A 22 -2.95 -12.69 -7.36
C TYR A 22 -2.59 -13.19 -5.96
N THR A 23 -3.19 -14.29 -5.53
CA THR A 23 -2.84 -14.93 -4.26
C THR A 23 -1.40 -15.46 -4.26
N ALA A 24 -0.93 -16.03 -5.36
CA ALA A 24 0.48 -16.39 -5.54
C ALA A 24 1.41 -15.16 -5.50
N PHE A 25 1.00 -14.07 -6.14
CA PHE A 25 1.72 -12.80 -6.08
C PHE A 25 1.83 -12.26 -4.64
N LEU A 26 0.73 -12.23 -3.86
CA LEU A 26 0.76 -11.78 -2.47
C LEU A 26 1.66 -12.63 -1.58
N GLN A 27 1.67 -13.94 -1.78
CA GLN A 27 2.57 -14.87 -1.08
C GLN A 27 4.03 -14.56 -1.40
N ASN A 28 4.37 -14.42 -2.68
CA ASN A 28 5.75 -14.12 -3.11
C ASN A 28 6.21 -12.74 -2.60
N LEU A 29 5.33 -11.74 -2.66
CA LEU A 29 5.60 -10.41 -2.11
C LEU A 29 5.89 -10.48 -0.60
N GLY A 30 5.07 -11.20 0.16
CA GLY A 30 5.26 -11.39 1.59
C GLY A 30 6.61 -12.05 1.92
N GLN A 31 6.97 -13.10 1.18
CA GLN A 31 8.27 -13.77 1.31
C GLN A 31 9.44 -12.83 1.02
N GLU A 32 9.36 -12.02 -0.05
CA GLU A 32 10.40 -11.03 -0.37
C GLU A 32 10.53 -9.98 0.75
N LEU A 33 9.40 -9.46 1.24
CA LEU A 33 9.38 -8.46 2.32
C LEU A 33 10.06 -8.98 3.58
N VAL A 34 9.75 -10.21 3.99
CA VAL A 34 10.39 -10.86 5.15
C VAL A 34 11.88 -11.05 4.91
N ALA A 35 12.26 -11.66 3.77
CA ALA A 35 13.65 -11.98 3.47
C ALA A 35 14.54 -10.74 3.35
N ARG A 36 14.01 -9.64 2.82
CA ARG A 36 14.78 -8.43 2.53
C ARG A 36 14.75 -7.40 3.64
N PHE A 37 13.60 -7.19 4.28
CA PHE A 37 13.38 -6.06 5.18
C PHE A 37 13.15 -6.47 6.63
N HIS A 38 12.75 -7.71 6.91
CA HIS A 38 12.48 -8.23 8.25
C HIS A 38 11.54 -7.29 9.05
N PRO A 39 10.27 -7.12 8.62
CA PRO A 39 9.33 -6.21 9.28
C PRO A 39 9.21 -6.53 10.77
N ARG A 40 9.39 -5.52 11.63
CA ARG A 40 9.24 -5.68 13.09
C ARG A 40 7.78 -5.60 13.53
N ALA A 41 6.96 -4.92 12.76
CA ALA A 41 5.52 -4.77 12.95
C ALA A 41 4.86 -4.27 11.65
N ILE A 42 3.54 -4.37 11.59
CA ILE A 42 2.71 -3.85 10.51
C ILE A 42 1.73 -2.82 11.08
N VAL A 43 1.59 -1.68 10.42
CA VAL A 43 0.43 -0.79 10.59
C VAL A 43 -0.42 -0.91 9.32
N LEU A 44 -1.67 -1.35 9.48
CA LEU A 44 -2.58 -1.61 8.36
C LEU A 44 -3.83 -0.74 8.46
N PHE A 45 -4.09 0.06 7.43
CA PHE A 45 -5.31 0.85 7.25
C PHE A 45 -6.31 0.06 6.40
N THR A 46 -7.50 -0.19 6.90
CA THR A 46 -8.52 -1.01 6.20
C THR A 46 -9.74 -0.17 5.82
N ALA A 47 -10.24 -0.36 4.60
CA ALA A 47 -11.48 0.26 4.14
C ALA A 47 -12.71 -0.16 4.97
N HIS A 48 -12.67 -1.33 5.61
CA HIS A 48 -13.78 -1.90 6.39
C HIS A 48 -13.86 -1.39 7.83
N TRP A 49 -12.96 -0.49 8.21
CA TRP A 49 -13.06 0.23 9.47
C TRP A 49 -13.13 1.73 9.22
N THR A 50 -14.35 2.26 9.20
CA THR A 50 -14.61 3.68 9.01
C THR A 50 -15.01 4.33 10.34
N THR A 51 -14.37 5.45 10.71
CA THR A 51 -14.62 6.12 12.00
C THR A 51 -14.60 7.63 11.84
N ARG A 52 -15.28 8.37 12.75
CA ARG A 52 -15.43 9.85 12.75
C ARG A 52 -14.10 10.63 12.75
N ARG A 53 -13.05 9.99 13.23
CA ARG A 53 -11.70 10.51 13.40
C ARG A 53 -10.72 9.33 13.33
N PRO A 54 -9.42 9.51 13.02
CA PRO A 54 -8.49 8.40 12.95
C PRO A 54 -8.49 7.61 14.27
N THR A 55 -8.77 6.30 14.18
CA THR A 55 -8.83 5.41 15.33
C THR A 55 -7.84 4.27 15.11
N ILE A 56 -7.00 4.01 16.12
CA ILE A 56 -5.95 3.00 16.07
C ILE A 56 -6.32 1.85 17.01
N SER A 57 -6.21 0.61 16.55
CA SER A 57 -6.38 -0.54 17.43
C SER A 57 -5.22 -0.62 18.42
N ALA A 58 -5.55 -0.71 19.71
CA ALA A 58 -4.62 -0.85 20.81
C ALA A 58 -4.81 -2.19 21.56
N VAL A 59 -5.24 -3.23 20.85
CA VAL A 59 -5.44 -4.59 21.40
C VAL A 59 -4.15 -5.12 22.01
N ASP A 60 -4.20 -5.52 23.28
CA ASP A 60 -3.11 -6.20 23.98
C ASP A 60 -3.36 -7.71 24.00
N GLY A 61 -2.84 -8.41 22.99
CA GLY A 61 -3.05 -9.85 22.81
C GLY A 61 -3.31 -10.24 21.36
N THR A 62 -4.00 -11.36 21.17
CA THR A 62 -4.40 -11.84 19.83
C THR A 62 -5.72 -11.21 19.42
N TYR A 63 -5.83 -10.75 18.17
CA TYR A 63 -7.08 -10.20 17.66
C TYR A 63 -8.20 -11.25 17.60
N ALA A 64 -9.41 -10.85 17.97
CA ALA A 64 -10.62 -11.55 17.55
C ALA A 64 -10.85 -11.32 16.05
N MET A 65 -11.42 -12.30 15.34
CA MET A 65 -11.79 -12.13 13.93
C MET A 65 -13.13 -11.41 13.81
N ILE A 66 -13.25 -10.55 12.80
CA ILE A 66 -14.49 -9.96 12.32
C ILE A 66 -14.78 -10.56 10.94
N TYR A 67 -15.95 -11.15 10.81
CA TYR A 67 -16.49 -11.65 9.54
C TYR A 67 -17.59 -10.69 9.07
N ASP A 68 -17.17 -9.59 8.49
CA ASP A 68 -17.98 -8.48 7.95
C ASP A 68 -18.52 -8.75 6.53
N PHE A 69 -18.69 -10.02 6.19
CA PHE A 69 -19.23 -10.49 4.91
C PHE A 69 -20.23 -11.62 5.12
N TYR A 70 -21.13 -11.80 4.15
CA TYR A 70 -22.26 -12.74 4.23
C TYR A 70 -22.44 -13.49 2.90
N GLY A 71 -23.01 -14.69 2.95
CA GLY A 71 -23.33 -15.47 1.75
C GLY A 71 -22.15 -16.22 1.12
N PHE A 72 -21.00 -16.25 1.81
CA PHE A 72 -19.81 -16.97 1.39
C PHE A 72 -19.76 -18.40 1.95
N PRO A 73 -18.93 -19.32 1.38
CA PRO A 73 -18.79 -20.67 1.90
C PRO A 73 -18.44 -20.72 3.39
N GLU A 74 -19.03 -21.69 4.12
CA GLU A 74 -18.86 -21.85 5.57
C GLU A 74 -17.40 -21.88 6.02
N ALA A 75 -16.54 -22.51 5.21
CA ALA A 75 -15.10 -22.63 5.49
C ALA A 75 -14.42 -21.28 5.79
N LEU A 76 -14.87 -20.17 5.17
CA LEU A 76 -14.32 -18.84 5.40
C LEU A 76 -14.57 -18.33 6.83
N TYR A 77 -15.70 -18.70 7.45
CA TYR A 77 -16.07 -18.30 8.81
C TYR A 77 -15.31 -19.08 9.89
N HIS A 78 -14.59 -20.13 9.50
CA HIS A 78 -13.74 -20.94 10.39
C HIS A 78 -12.25 -20.57 10.29
N ILE A 79 -11.87 -19.68 9.38
CA ILE A 79 -10.47 -19.24 9.23
C ILE A 79 -10.10 -18.25 10.32
N VAL A 80 -9.07 -18.59 11.10
CA VAL A 80 -8.49 -17.69 12.10
C VAL A 80 -7.10 -17.26 11.66
N TYR A 81 -6.85 -15.95 11.62
CA TYR A 81 -5.52 -15.37 11.48
C TYR A 81 -5.07 -14.79 12.83
N PRO A 82 -4.24 -15.50 13.61
CA PRO A 82 -4.00 -15.20 15.02
C PRO A 82 -2.93 -14.09 15.21
N ALA A 83 -3.04 -12.99 14.47
CA ALA A 83 -2.16 -11.84 14.63
C ALA A 83 -2.24 -11.27 16.05
N ARG A 84 -1.09 -10.83 16.57
CA ARG A 84 -1.02 -10.13 17.85
C ARG A 84 -1.03 -8.62 17.65
N GLY A 85 -1.78 -7.91 18.49
CA GLY A 85 -1.71 -6.46 18.62
C GLY A 85 -0.38 -5.98 19.20
N LEU A 86 -0.09 -4.69 19.05
CA LEU A 86 1.11 -4.06 19.60
C LEU A 86 0.78 -2.68 20.18
N PRO A 87 0.27 -2.59 21.43
CA PRO A 87 -0.23 -1.34 22.02
C PRO A 87 0.78 -0.19 22.04
N SER A 88 2.07 -0.49 22.21
CA SER A 88 3.15 0.52 22.18
C SER A 88 3.29 1.19 20.82
N LEU A 89 3.11 0.44 19.73
CA LEU A 89 3.08 0.98 18.38
C LEU A 89 1.79 1.76 18.13
N ALA A 90 0.66 1.31 18.66
CA ALA A 90 -0.60 2.04 18.58
C ALA A 90 -0.49 3.45 19.20
N GLU A 91 0.13 3.56 20.38
CA GLU A 91 0.39 4.85 21.03
C GLU A 91 1.35 5.74 20.21
N THR A 92 2.33 5.13 19.54
CA THR A 92 3.26 5.85 18.66
C THR A 92 2.52 6.44 17.45
N VAL A 93 1.63 5.66 16.81
CA VAL A 93 0.78 6.11 15.70
C VAL A 93 -0.15 7.23 16.15
N LEU A 94 -0.80 7.06 17.31
CA LEU A 94 -1.66 8.07 17.93
C LEU A 94 -0.92 9.40 18.14
N THR A 95 0.28 9.34 18.72
CA THR A 95 1.13 10.51 18.97
C THR A 95 1.51 11.21 17.65
N ARG A 96 1.88 10.46 16.62
CA ARG A 96 2.24 11.02 15.30
C ARG A 96 1.05 11.70 14.63
N PHE A 97 -0.14 11.12 14.71
CA PHE A 97 -1.36 11.75 14.20
C PHE A 97 -1.71 13.05 14.94
N ARG A 98 -1.62 13.06 16.28
CA ARG A 98 -1.83 14.27 17.07
C ARG A 98 -0.83 15.37 16.73
N ALA A 99 0.46 15.01 16.57
CA ALA A 99 1.50 15.95 16.15
C ALA A 99 1.26 16.53 14.74
N ALA A 100 0.61 15.76 13.85
CA ALA A 100 0.21 16.20 12.51
C ALA A 100 -1.12 17.01 12.49
N GLY A 101 -1.71 17.27 13.67
CA GLY A 101 -2.92 18.07 13.84
C GLY A 101 -4.24 17.30 13.72
N PHE A 102 -4.20 15.96 13.75
CA PHE A 102 -5.42 15.14 13.73
C PHE A 102 -5.91 14.84 15.15
N GLU A 103 -7.21 14.97 15.37
CA GLU A 103 -7.85 14.43 16.56
C GLU A 103 -7.95 12.91 16.43
N ALA A 104 -7.01 12.16 17.02
CA ALA A 104 -6.98 10.70 16.93
C ALA A 104 -7.31 10.01 18.27
N ALA A 105 -7.81 8.78 18.18
CA ALA A 105 -8.18 7.95 19.33
C ALA A 105 -7.69 6.51 19.18
N THR A 106 -7.82 5.72 20.25
CA THR A 106 -7.53 4.29 20.26
C THR A 106 -8.79 3.47 20.55
N ASP A 107 -8.78 2.21 20.14
CA ASP A 107 -9.80 1.20 20.42
C ASP A 107 -9.11 -0.11 20.83
N ASP A 108 -9.26 -0.53 22.07
CA ASP A 108 -8.64 -1.72 22.65
C ASP A 108 -9.45 -3.00 22.44
N GLN A 109 -10.63 -2.91 21.82
CA GLN A 109 -11.54 -4.03 21.57
C GLN A 109 -11.74 -4.34 20.08
N ARG A 110 -11.17 -3.54 19.18
CA ARG A 110 -11.30 -3.73 17.72
C ARG A 110 -10.73 -5.09 17.28
N GLY A 111 -11.59 -5.95 16.74
CA GLY A 111 -11.19 -7.17 16.01
C GLY A 111 -10.63 -6.89 14.61
N LEU A 112 -10.09 -7.93 13.96
CA LEU A 112 -9.50 -7.87 12.63
C LEU A 112 -10.55 -8.19 11.56
N ASP A 113 -10.88 -7.25 10.67
CA ASP A 113 -11.81 -7.43 9.54
C ASP A 113 -11.16 -8.10 8.32
N HIS A 114 -11.99 -8.53 7.36
CA HIS A 114 -11.51 -9.27 6.19
C HIS A 114 -10.55 -8.46 5.32
N GLY A 115 -10.74 -7.15 5.21
CA GLY A 115 -9.80 -6.28 4.52
C GLY A 115 -8.39 -6.36 5.11
N SER A 116 -8.28 -6.70 6.38
CA SER A 116 -7.01 -6.89 7.07
C SER A 116 -6.55 -8.35 7.05
N TRP A 117 -7.32 -9.28 7.63
CA TRP A 117 -6.82 -10.63 7.90
C TRP A 117 -6.65 -11.47 6.63
N VAL A 118 -7.44 -11.23 5.57
CA VAL A 118 -7.32 -11.98 4.31
C VAL A 118 -5.98 -11.68 3.62
N VAL A 119 -5.65 -10.39 3.50
CA VAL A 119 -4.39 -9.92 2.93
C VAL A 119 -3.20 -10.41 3.75
N LEU A 120 -3.28 -10.24 5.08
CA LEU A 120 -2.20 -10.64 5.97
C LEU A 120 -1.99 -12.15 5.98
N ARG A 121 -3.06 -12.97 5.90
CA ARG A 121 -2.94 -14.43 5.78
C ARG A 121 -2.21 -14.84 4.51
N ARG A 122 -2.43 -14.15 3.39
CA ARG A 122 -1.74 -14.45 2.13
C ARG A 122 -0.28 -14.02 2.14
N MET A 123 0.02 -12.84 2.65
CA MET A 123 1.39 -12.31 2.67
C MET A 123 2.23 -12.91 3.80
N PHE A 124 1.66 -13.10 4.99
CA PHE A 124 2.37 -13.47 6.22
C PHE A 124 1.63 -14.61 6.95
N PRO A 125 1.57 -15.81 6.36
CA PRO A 125 0.73 -16.91 6.87
C PRO A 125 1.09 -17.38 8.28
N SER A 126 2.31 -17.16 8.77
CA SER A 126 2.71 -17.54 10.14
C SER A 126 2.11 -16.65 11.24
N ALA A 127 1.60 -15.46 10.89
CA ALA A 127 1.06 -14.46 11.83
C ALA A 127 2.05 -14.02 12.93
N GLU A 128 3.37 -14.15 12.69
CA GLU A 128 4.41 -13.83 13.67
C GLU A 128 4.72 -12.33 13.78
N ILE A 129 4.37 -11.55 12.76
CA ILE A 129 4.61 -10.11 12.73
C ILE A 129 3.44 -9.41 13.46
N PRO A 130 3.69 -8.64 14.54
CA PRO A 130 2.62 -7.91 15.23
C PRO A 130 1.93 -6.89 14.33
N VAL A 131 0.63 -6.70 14.53
CA VAL A 131 -0.23 -5.86 13.68
C VAL A 131 -0.91 -4.78 14.52
N VAL A 132 -0.88 -3.55 14.04
CA VAL A 132 -1.73 -2.44 14.50
C VAL A 132 -2.67 -2.09 13.35
N GLN A 133 -3.93 -2.46 13.49
CA GLN A 133 -4.96 -2.04 12.54
C GLN A 133 -5.34 -0.57 12.82
N ALA A 134 -5.68 0.19 11.79
CA ALA A 134 -6.17 1.55 11.92
C ALA A 134 -7.33 1.80 10.96
N SER A 135 -8.24 2.68 11.38
CA SER A 135 -9.40 3.06 10.59
C SER A 135 -9.03 4.03 9.47
N VAL A 136 -9.91 4.12 8.48
CA VAL A 136 -9.96 5.23 7.54
C VAL A 136 -11.04 6.24 7.94
N VAL A 137 -10.89 7.46 7.43
CA VAL A 137 -11.82 8.57 7.65
C VAL A 137 -12.36 9.02 6.29
N PRO A 138 -13.42 8.40 5.75
CA PRO A 138 -13.79 8.54 4.34
C PRO A 138 -14.17 9.95 3.87
N TRP A 139 -14.57 10.83 4.78
CA TRP A 139 -14.89 12.25 4.47
C TRP A 139 -13.69 13.18 4.59
N PHE A 140 -12.50 12.69 4.93
CA PHE A 140 -11.27 13.46 4.75
C PHE A 140 -10.98 13.62 3.25
N SER A 141 -10.41 14.77 2.88
CA SER A 141 -9.91 14.96 1.52
C SER A 141 -8.74 14.01 1.23
N PRO A 142 -8.45 13.70 -0.05
CA PRO A 142 -7.24 12.97 -0.43
C PRO A 142 -5.96 13.54 0.20
N GLU A 143 -5.85 14.87 0.26
CA GLU A 143 -4.71 15.56 0.90
C GLU A 143 -4.65 15.30 2.41
N GLN A 144 -5.78 15.29 3.13
CA GLN A 144 -5.82 14.97 4.55
C GLN A 144 -5.41 13.51 4.81
N LEU A 145 -5.88 12.56 4.00
CA LEU A 145 -5.49 11.15 4.09
C LEU A 145 -4.01 10.95 3.73
N TYR A 146 -3.51 11.62 2.70
CA TYR A 146 -2.09 11.68 2.37
C TYR A 146 -1.26 12.20 3.53
N ARG A 147 -1.69 13.27 4.21
CA ARG A 147 -1.02 13.81 5.39
C ARG A 147 -0.98 12.84 6.56
N MET A 148 -2.01 12.01 6.74
CA MET A 148 -1.97 10.92 7.73
C MET A 148 -0.83 9.95 7.38
N GLY A 149 -0.74 9.51 6.13
CA GLY A 149 0.37 8.68 5.65
C GLY A 149 1.74 9.31 5.87
N LYS A 150 1.89 10.58 5.47
CA LYS A 150 3.12 11.36 5.63
C LYS A 150 3.56 11.44 7.10
N ALA A 151 2.62 11.59 8.03
CA ALA A 151 2.90 11.61 9.46
C ALA A 151 3.52 10.30 9.99
N LEU A 152 3.23 9.16 9.34
CA LEU A 152 3.73 7.84 9.74
C LEU A 152 5.00 7.41 9.02
N ARG A 153 5.43 8.15 8.00
CA ARG A 153 6.65 7.84 7.23
C ARG A 153 7.87 7.49 8.09
N PRO A 154 8.19 8.19 9.21
CA PRO A 154 9.33 7.83 10.04
C PRO A 154 9.31 6.40 10.58
N LEU A 155 8.12 5.79 10.78
CA LEU A 155 7.99 4.41 11.25
C LEU A 155 8.61 3.41 10.26
N ARG A 156 8.72 3.77 8.98
CA ARG A 156 9.40 2.94 7.97
C ARG A 156 10.88 2.78 8.26
N ASP A 157 11.51 3.79 8.85
CA ASP A 157 12.91 3.73 9.26
C ASP A 157 13.07 2.94 10.58
N GLU A 158 11.98 2.78 11.34
CA GLU A 158 11.90 2.00 12.59
C GLU A 158 11.58 0.51 12.35
N GLY A 159 11.46 0.08 11.08
CA GLY A 159 11.19 -1.30 10.69
C GLY A 159 9.69 -1.65 10.62
N VAL A 160 8.81 -0.64 10.59
CA VAL A 160 7.35 -0.84 10.49
C VAL A 160 6.90 -0.82 9.03
N LEU A 161 6.22 -1.88 8.60
CA LEU A 161 5.57 -1.96 7.29
C LEU A 161 4.22 -1.23 7.33
N LEU A 162 4.00 -0.29 6.41
CA LEU A 162 2.75 0.46 6.29
C LEU A 162 1.93 -0.09 5.12
N ILE A 163 0.73 -0.59 5.40
CA ILE A 163 -0.17 -1.17 4.40
C ILE A 163 -1.49 -0.39 4.38
N GLY A 164 -1.91 0.08 3.21
CA GLY A 164 -3.29 0.46 2.93
C GLY A 164 -4.01 -0.67 2.24
N SER A 165 -5.08 -1.18 2.83
CA SER A 165 -5.89 -2.28 2.29
C SER A 165 -7.27 -1.79 1.85
N GLY A 166 -7.51 -1.79 0.53
CA GLY A 166 -8.70 -1.19 -0.07
C GLY A 166 -9.02 -1.74 -1.46
N GLY A 167 -9.41 -0.85 -2.38
CA GLY A 167 -9.56 -1.13 -3.81
C GLY A 167 -9.53 0.18 -4.62
N THR A 168 -8.86 0.17 -5.78
CA THR A 168 -8.83 1.34 -6.69
C THR A 168 -10.17 1.51 -7.40
N VAL A 169 -10.86 0.41 -7.69
CA VAL A 169 -12.21 0.36 -8.24
C VAL A 169 -13.09 -0.42 -7.27
N HIS A 170 -14.17 0.21 -6.79
CA HIS A 170 -15.11 -0.40 -5.84
C HIS A 170 -16.55 0.04 -6.14
N ASN A 171 -17.07 -0.42 -7.29
CA ASN A 171 -18.47 -0.24 -7.65
C ASN A 171 -19.15 -1.61 -7.80
N LEU A 172 -19.58 -2.15 -6.66
CA LEU A 172 -20.26 -3.44 -6.59
C LEU A 172 -21.57 -3.46 -7.40
N MET A 173 -22.20 -2.30 -7.62
CA MET A 173 -23.44 -2.17 -8.40
C MET A 173 -23.21 -2.28 -9.91
N SER A 174 -21.97 -2.09 -10.37
CA SER A 174 -21.60 -2.23 -11.78
C SER A 174 -21.02 -3.62 -12.11
N LEU A 175 -20.94 -4.53 -11.13
CA LEU A 175 -20.48 -5.90 -11.35
C LEU A 175 -21.46 -6.66 -12.26
N ARG A 176 -21.05 -6.88 -13.51
CA ARG A 176 -21.75 -7.78 -14.42
C ARG A 176 -21.24 -9.21 -14.24
N TRP A 177 -21.93 -9.98 -13.42
CA TRP A 177 -21.61 -11.40 -13.17
C TRP A 177 -21.69 -12.30 -14.42
N GLU A 178 -22.35 -11.82 -15.49
CA GLU A 178 -22.56 -12.55 -16.76
C GLU A 178 -21.59 -12.14 -17.88
N SER A 179 -20.79 -11.08 -17.68
CA SER A 179 -19.75 -10.70 -18.63
C SER A 179 -18.51 -11.53 -18.27
N GLY A 180 -17.90 -12.21 -19.24
CA GLY A 180 -16.71 -13.05 -18.99
C GLY A 180 -15.54 -12.29 -18.34
N ASP A 181 -14.43 -12.99 -18.12
CA ASP A 181 -13.26 -12.60 -17.29
C ASP A 181 -12.51 -11.30 -17.67
N ALA A 182 -13.03 -10.45 -18.55
CA ALA A 182 -12.39 -9.21 -18.98
C ALA A 182 -12.83 -8.01 -18.13
N ALA A 183 -11.86 -7.30 -17.53
CA ALA A 183 -12.10 -6.04 -16.84
C ALA A 183 -12.74 -5.00 -17.78
N GLU A 184 -13.75 -4.27 -17.29
CA GLU A 184 -14.42 -3.26 -18.09
C GLU A 184 -13.48 -2.09 -18.39
N GLY A 185 -13.51 -1.58 -19.64
CA GLY A 185 -12.55 -0.56 -20.09
C GLY A 185 -12.56 0.73 -19.28
N TRP A 186 -13.70 1.10 -18.68
CA TRP A 186 -13.78 2.28 -17.80
C TRP A 186 -13.02 2.06 -16.48
N ALA A 187 -13.03 0.84 -15.95
CA ALA A 187 -12.35 0.49 -14.70
C ALA A 187 -10.84 0.48 -14.93
N VAL A 188 -10.41 -0.08 -16.07
CA VAL A 188 -9.02 -0.08 -16.51
C VAL A 188 -8.51 1.36 -16.71
N ALA A 189 -9.30 2.22 -17.36
CA ALA A 189 -8.91 3.61 -17.61
C ALA A 189 -8.73 4.43 -16.32
N PHE A 190 -9.58 4.23 -15.31
CA PHE A 190 -9.42 4.90 -14.01
C PHE A 190 -8.15 4.42 -13.29
N ASP A 191 -7.92 3.11 -13.25
CA ASP A 191 -6.74 2.51 -12.61
C ASP A 191 -5.44 2.93 -13.32
N ASP A 192 -5.39 2.88 -14.65
CA ASP A 192 -4.25 3.36 -15.45
C ASP A 192 -3.94 4.84 -15.16
N TRP A 193 -4.98 5.69 -15.11
CA TRP A 193 -4.82 7.09 -14.74
C TRP A 193 -4.23 7.24 -13.34
N LEU A 194 -4.73 6.49 -12.36
CA LEU A 194 -4.26 6.58 -10.98
C LEU A 194 -2.79 6.16 -10.89
N LEU A 195 -2.41 5.03 -11.50
CA LEU A 195 -1.04 4.55 -11.56
C LEU A 195 -0.10 5.58 -12.19
N ALA A 196 -0.48 6.10 -13.36
CA ALA A 196 0.34 7.07 -14.10
C ALA A 196 0.58 8.36 -13.29
N ARG A 197 -0.48 8.90 -12.65
CA ARG A 197 -0.36 10.11 -11.82
C ARG A 197 0.41 9.85 -10.52
N THR A 198 0.31 8.65 -9.96
CA THR A 198 1.14 8.24 -8.80
C THR A 198 2.62 8.23 -9.17
N ALA A 199 2.96 7.59 -10.29
CA ALA A 199 4.35 7.50 -10.76
C ALA A 199 4.93 8.87 -11.10
N ALA A 200 4.13 9.75 -11.70
CA ALA A 200 4.49 11.13 -11.98
C ALA A 200 4.49 12.04 -10.74
N ARG A 201 4.02 11.54 -9.59
CA ARG A 201 3.86 12.30 -8.34
C ARG A 201 3.05 13.58 -8.53
N ASP A 202 2.04 13.49 -9.38
CA ASP A 202 1.18 14.61 -9.75
C ASP A 202 0.12 14.85 -8.67
N HIS A 203 0.53 15.44 -7.54
CA HIS A 203 -0.33 15.67 -6.38
C HIS A 203 -1.58 16.48 -6.72
N ALA A 204 -1.49 17.42 -7.64
CA ALA A 204 -2.60 18.27 -8.02
C ALA A 204 -3.73 17.46 -8.67
N ASP A 205 -3.38 16.68 -9.72
CA ASP A 205 -4.37 15.82 -10.39
C ASP A 205 -4.89 14.73 -9.47
N LEU A 206 -4.01 14.12 -8.68
CA LEU A 206 -4.36 13.09 -7.70
C LEU A 206 -5.36 13.60 -6.65
N PHE A 207 -5.12 14.76 -6.04
CA PHE A 207 -6.01 15.28 -5.00
C PHE A 207 -7.35 15.77 -5.54
N ASP A 208 -7.44 16.08 -6.83
CA ASP A 208 -8.68 16.42 -7.53
C ASP A 208 -9.22 15.29 -8.42
N TYR A 209 -8.88 14.02 -8.12
CA TYR A 209 -9.20 12.84 -8.96
C TYR A 209 -10.67 12.77 -9.40
N ARG A 210 -11.62 13.25 -8.58
CA ARG A 210 -13.04 13.27 -8.93
C ARG A 210 -13.36 14.13 -10.15
N LYS A 211 -12.53 15.14 -10.45
CA LYS A 211 -12.66 16.02 -11.61
C LYS A 211 -11.72 15.64 -12.74
N THR A 212 -10.53 15.14 -12.42
CA THR A 212 -9.43 14.94 -13.37
C THR A 212 -9.34 13.51 -13.89
N ALA A 213 -9.81 12.51 -13.13
CA ALA A 213 -9.73 11.11 -13.52
C ALA A 213 -10.91 10.70 -14.40
N PRO A 214 -10.67 9.87 -15.44
CA PRO A 214 -11.75 9.30 -16.23
C PRO A 214 -12.58 8.36 -15.35
N HIS A 215 -13.90 8.41 -15.48
CA HIS A 215 -14.83 7.50 -14.77
C HIS A 215 -14.72 7.51 -13.24
N ALA A 216 -14.16 8.55 -12.61
CA ALA A 216 -13.90 8.59 -11.17
C ALA A 216 -15.11 8.23 -10.30
N MET A 217 -16.27 8.83 -10.61
CA MET A 217 -17.52 8.58 -9.86
C MET A 217 -18.11 7.19 -10.12
N GLN A 218 -17.78 6.57 -11.26
CA GLN A 218 -18.16 5.20 -11.58
C GLN A 218 -17.20 4.21 -10.90
N ALA A 219 -15.91 4.51 -10.81
CA ALA A 219 -14.93 3.65 -10.16
C ALA A 219 -15.01 3.69 -8.63
N VAL A 220 -15.21 4.88 -8.07
CA VAL A 220 -15.17 5.14 -6.63
C VAL A 220 -16.43 5.94 -6.25
N PRO A 221 -17.61 5.30 -6.27
CA PRO A 221 -18.86 5.97 -5.89
C PRO A 221 -18.83 6.44 -4.43
N THR A 222 -18.15 5.69 -3.56
CA THR A 222 -17.90 6.01 -2.16
C THR A 222 -16.39 5.92 -1.87
N PRO A 223 -15.83 6.84 -1.06
CA PRO A 223 -14.37 7.04 -0.99
C PRO A 223 -13.62 6.05 -0.07
N GLU A 224 -14.32 5.27 0.75
CA GLU A 224 -13.71 4.46 1.81
C GLU A 224 -12.74 3.40 1.30
N HIS A 225 -13.01 2.78 0.14
CA HIS A 225 -12.14 1.75 -0.44
C HIS A 225 -10.89 2.34 -1.12
N LEU A 226 -10.95 3.58 -1.58
CA LEU A 226 -9.77 4.30 -2.09
C LEU A 226 -8.99 5.02 -0.96
N ALA A 227 -9.62 5.28 0.19
CA ALA A 227 -8.99 6.00 1.30
C ALA A 227 -7.61 5.43 1.75
N PRO A 228 -7.42 4.10 1.86
CA PRO A 228 -6.13 3.52 2.23
C PRO A 228 -5.02 3.80 1.22
N TYR A 229 -5.33 3.98 -0.07
CA TYR A 229 -4.34 4.30 -1.11
C TYR A 229 -3.68 5.65 -0.81
N TRP A 230 -4.46 6.69 -0.48
CA TRP A 230 -3.90 8.01 -0.15
C TRP A 230 -2.94 7.97 1.04
N ILE A 231 -3.27 7.18 2.06
CA ILE A 231 -2.44 6.99 3.26
C ILE A 231 -1.14 6.26 2.90
N ALA A 232 -1.22 5.15 2.15
CA ALA A 232 -0.04 4.42 1.69
C ALA A 232 0.86 5.30 0.80
N PHE A 233 0.27 6.07 -0.12
CA PHE A 233 0.99 7.00 -0.96
C PHE A 233 1.73 8.06 -0.12
N GLY A 234 1.06 8.72 0.82
CA GLY A 234 1.70 9.70 1.71
C GLY A 234 2.85 9.13 2.56
N ALA A 235 2.73 7.89 3.01
CA ALA A 235 3.80 7.19 3.72
C ALA A 235 5.00 6.87 2.80
N GLY A 236 4.75 6.56 1.53
CA GLY A 236 5.75 6.25 0.51
C GLY A 236 6.45 7.45 -0.13
N ASP A 237 5.80 8.61 -0.14
CA ASP A 237 6.09 9.74 -1.03
C ASP A 237 7.13 10.75 -0.49
N ALA A 238 8.39 10.33 -0.36
CA ALA A 238 9.50 11.21 0.07
C ALA A 238 10.06 12.05 -1.07
N SER A 239 10.27 13.36 -0.87
CA SER A 239 11.06 14.15 -1.84
C SER A 239 12.53 13.73 -1.82
N GLU A 240 13.28 14.10 -2.86
CA GLU A 240 14.73 13.82 -2.93
C GLU A 240 15.47 14.48 -1.76
N GLU A 241 15.14 15.73 -1.39
CA GLU A 241 15.69 16.40 -0.20
C GLU A 241 15.30 15.71 1.13
N GLU A 242 14.07 15.20 1.24
CA GLU A 242 13.64 14.42 2.39
C GLU A 242 14.43 13.10 2.47
N GLU A 243 14.81 12.51 1.33
CA GLU A 243 15.62 11.29 1.26
C GLU A 243 17.11 11.56 1.53
N GLU A 244 17.67 12.67 1.04
CA GLU A 244 19.06 13.09 1.31
C GLU A 244 19.27 13.56 2.76
N SER A 245 18.31 14.32 3.32
CA SER A 245 18.32 14.68 4.74
C SER A 245 18.16 13.46 5.65
N ARG A 246 17.54 12.37 5.17
CA ARG A 246 17.48 11.08 5.86
C ARG A 246 18.83 10.37 5.84
N ILE A 247 19.51 10.33 4.69
CA ILE A 247 20.84 9.71 4.58
C ILE A 247 21.86 10.46 5.46
N SER A 248 21.83 11.79 5.49
CA SER A 248 22.79 12.60 6.25
C SER A 248 22.59 12.52 7.78
N ARG A 249 21.36 12.33 8.28
CA ARG A 249 21.08 12.14 9.72
C ARG A 249 21.60 10.81 10.28
N PHE A 250 21.90 9.83 9.43
CA PHE A 250 22.45 8.52 9.81
C PHE A 250 23.97 8.41 9.60
N ALA A 251 24.64 9.45 9.08
CA ALA A 251 26.09 9.51 9.01
C ALA A 251 26.68 9.92 10.37
N PRO A 252 27.69 9.21 10.92
CA PRO A 252 28.32 9.61 12.18
C PRO A 252 28.97 10.99 12.03
N SER A 253 28.75 11.87 13.02
CA SER A 253 29.36 13.20 13.06
C SER A 253 30.89 13.10 13.13
N GLY A 254 31.56 13.29 12.00
CA GLY A 254 33.02 13.37 11.94
C GLY A 254 33.70 13.09 10.60
N GLY A 255 32.97 12.75 9.53
CA GLY A 255 33.58 12.52 8.20
C GLY A 255 33.25 13.64 7.21
N THR A 256 34.27 14.35 6.73
CA THR A 256 34.13 15.24 5.57
C THR A 256 33.76 14.41 4.35
N VAL A 257 32.60 14.69 3.74
CA VAL A 257 32.19 14.04 2.48
C VAL A 257 33.03 14.62 1.35
N HIS A 258 34.04 13.88 0.91
CA HIS A 258 34.66 14.14 -0.39
C HIS A 258 33.77 13.57 -1.48
N ALA A 259 33.40 14.41 -2.45
CA ALA A 259 32.78 13.96 -3.69
C ALA A 259 33.68 12.92 -4.36
N LEU A 260 33.15 11.72 -4.63
CA LEU A 260 33.89 10.68 -5.33
C LEU A 260 33.99 11.03 -6.83
N PRO A 261 35.15 10.81 -7.48
CA PRO A 261 35.30 11.04 -8.91
C PRO A 261 34.55 9.99 -9.73
N GLU A 262 34.09 10.39 -10.91
CA GLU A 262 33.19 9.68 -11.84
C GLU A 262 33.65 8.31 -12.38
N THR A 263 34.76 7.72 -11.93
CA THR A 263 35.40 6.58 -12.63
C THR A 263 35.64 5.33 -11.78
N VAL A 264 34.66 4.94 -10.95
CA VAL A 264 34.54 3.55 -10.47
C VAL A 264 33.09 3.06 -10.65
N LYS A 265 32.62 3.08 -11.89
CA LYS A 265 31.44 2.34 -12.36
C LYS A 265 31.92 1.24 -13.29
N ARG A 266 32.00 0.01 -12.80
CA ARG A 266 31.88 -1.27 -13.54
C ARG A 266 32.42 -2.41 -12.68
N SER A 267 31.52 -3.10 -11.97
CA SER A 267 31.58 -4.55 -11.72
C SER A 267 30.42 -5.12 -10.88
N THR A 268 29.33 -4.37 -10.64
CA THR A 268 28.14 -4.86 -9.91
C THR A 268 26.87 -4.95 -10.76
N GLU A 269 26.98 -4.77 -12.08
CA GLU A 269 25.84 -4.57 -12.99
C GLU A 269 25.28 -5.86 -13.63
N ARG A 270 25.77 -7.05 -13.28
CA ARG A 270 25.40 -8.29 -14.02
C ARG A 270 24.57 -9.34 -13.25
N ALA A 271 24.13 -9.04 -12.04
CA ALA A 271 23.22 -9.94 -11.28
C ALA A 271 21.80 -9.37 -11.10
N ALA A 272 21.55 -8.13 -11.54
CA ALA A 272 20.29 -7.42 -11.34
C ALA A 272 19.49 -7.19 -12.66
N ALA A 273 20.09 -7.45 -13.82
CA ALA A 273 19.47 -7.22 -15.13
C ALA A 273 18.65 -8.42 -15.66
N ASP A 274 18.90 -9.64 -15.16
CA ASP A 274 18.30 -10.85 -15.73
C ASP A 274 16.97 -11.27 -15.06
N ALA A 275 16.54 -10.62 -13.96
CA ALA A 275 15.33 -11.02 -13.22
C ALA A 275 14.14 -10.06 -13.37
N LEU A 276 14.35 -8.80 -13.74
CA LEU A 276 13.33 -7.74 -13.62
C LEU A 276 13.58 -6.62 -14.63
N GLY A 277 13.38 -6.88 -15.93
CA GLY A 277 13.55 -5.86 -16.97
C GLY A 277 12.80 -4.56 -16.66
N GLY A 278 13.55 -3.49 -16.37
CA GLY A 278 13.02 -2.13 -16.21
C GLY A 278 13.57 -1.35 -15.00
N THR A 279 13.98 -0.12 -15.26
CA THR A 279 14.71 0.81 -14.37
C THR A 279 13.88 1.41 -13.23
N ARG A 280 14.57 1.74 -12.12
CA ARG A 280 14.02 2.16 -10.82
C ARG A 280 13.90 3.69 -10.69
N GLN A 281 12.79 4.20 -10.15
CA GLN A 281 12.71 5.52 -9.50
C GLN A 281 11.79 5.45 -8.25
N GLY A 282 12.35 5.65 -7.06
CA GLY A 282 11.64 5.69 -5.76
C GLY A 282 11.38 4.32 -5.08
N ASN A 283 11.36 4.30 -3.73
CA ASN A 283 11.09 3.09 -2.89
C ASN A 283 9.57 2.79 -2.71
N GLN A 284 8.74 3.08 -3.71
CA GLN A 284 7.31 2.76 -3.70
C GLN A 284 7.05 1.51 -4.54
N VAL A 285 6.16 0.64 -4.06
CA VAL A 285 5.65 -0.47 -4.89
C VAL A 285 4.14 -0.42 -4.83
N LEU A 286 3.54 0.00 -5.94
CA LEU A 286 2.10 0.03 -6.14
C LEU A 286 1.71 -1.23 -6.91
N PHE A 287 0.80 -2.02 -6.36
CA PHE A 287 0.38 -3.27 -6.97
C PHE A 287 -1.01 -3.16 -7.57
N ARG A 288 -1.11 -3.65 -8.81
CA ARG A 288 -2.35 -3.81 -9.55
C ARG A 288 -3.07 -5.05 -9.04
N ALA A 289 -4.34 -4.90 -8.67
CA ALA A 289 -5.18 -6.02 -8.27
C ALA A 289 -6.62 -5.72 -8.66
N TYR A 290 -7.02 -6.27 -9.79
CA TYR A 290 -8.42 -6.31 -10.20
C TYR A 290 -9.02 -7.58 -9.64
N GLN A 291 -10.12 -7.46 -8.89
CA GLN A 291 -10.95 -8.61 -8.58
C GLN A 291 -12.22 -8.59 -9.43
N TYR A 292 -12.17 -9.36 -10.51
CA TYR A 292 -13.35 -9.85 -11.24
C TYR A 292 -13.12 -11.35 -11.45
N GLY A 293 -14.20 -12.15 -11.49
CA GLY A 293 -14.19 -13.61 -11.44
C GLY A 293 -12.97 -14.31 -12.07
N SER A 294 -12.41 -15.27 -11.32
CA SER A 294 -11.40 -16.27 -11.72
C SER A 294 -10.11 -15.86 -12.45
N LEU A 295 -9.85 -14.60 -12.80
CA LEU A 295 -8.61 -14.19 -13.46
C LEU A 295 -8.12 -12.81 -13.03
N SER A 296 -6.99 -12.82 -12.34
CA SER A 296 -6.22 -11.62 -11.98
C SER A 296 -5.28 -11.23 -13.13
N LEU A 297 -5.55 -10.12 -13.82
CA LEU A 297 -4.66 -9.57 -14.86
C LEU A 297 -3.62 -8.63 -14.23
N MET A 298 -2.34 -9.03 -14.26
CA MET A 298 -1.21 -8.22 -13.76
C MET A 298 -0.54 -7.50 -14.94
N THR A 299 -0.36 -6.18 -14.85
CA THR A 299 0.46 -5.43 -15.81
C THR A 299 1.44 -4.55 -15.04
N LEU A 300 2.72 -4.74 -15.32
CA LEU A 300 3.79 -3.81 -14.94
C LEU A 300 3.94 -2.83 -16.12
N THR A 301 3.63 -1.56 -15.93
CA THR A 301 3.90 -0.52 -16.94
C THR A 301 5.07 0.35 -16.50
N PHE A 302 6.15 0.29 -17.28
CA PHE A 302 7.26 1.24 -17.24
C PHE A 302 6.98 2.35 -18.26
N GLY A 303 7.09 3.61 -17.85
CA GLY A 303 7.01 4.75 -18.77
C GLY A 303 8.36 4.94 -19.47
N ASP A 304 8.40 4.73 -20.79
CA ASP A 304 9.52 5.18 -21.61
C ASP A 304 9.45 6.71 -21.73
N ALA A 305 10.36 7.40 -21.05
CA ALA A 305 10.67 8.79 -21.37
C ALA A 305 11.49 8.81 -22.65
N ALA A 306 10.89 9.38 -23.69
CA ALA A 306 11.51 9.66 -24.97
C ALA A 306 12.89 10.32 -24.83
N SER A 307 13.84 9.88 -25.66
CA SER A 307 15.00 10.70 -26.02
C SER A 307 14.93 11.02 -27.51
N ASP A 308 14.50 12.24 -27.81
CA ASP A 308 14.94 12.96 -28.99
C ASP A 308 16.37 13.45 -28.74
N GLY A 309 17.22 13.37 -29.77
CA GLY A 309 18.26 14.38 -29.98
C GLY A 309 19.74 13.95 -29.83
N MET A 310 20.29 13.52 -30.97
CA MET A 310 21.48 14.13 -31.61
C MET A 310 22.89 13.71 -31.13
N ALA A 311 23.63 13.01 -32.00
CA ALA A 311 24.90 13.51 -32.58
C ALA A 311 25.46 12.54 -33.65
N ALA A 312 25.99 13.15 -34.71
CA ALA A 312 26.67 12.54 -35.84
C ALA A 312 27.99 11.83 -35.46
N MET A 313 28.38 10.84 -36.27
CA MET A 313 29.67 10.77 -37.00
C MET A 313 29.79 9.41 -37.70
N GLY A 314 30.05 9.42 -39.01
CA GLY A 314 30.30 8.25 -39.85
C GLY A 314 29.66 8.37 -41.22
#